data_AF-A0A067DBL1-F1
#
_entry.id   AF-A0A067DBL1-F1
#
_cell.length_a   1.000
_cell.length_b   1.000
_cell.length_c   1.000
_cell.angle_alpha   90.00
_cell.angle_beta   90.00
_cell.angle_gamma   90.00
#
_symmetry.space_group_name_H-M   'P 1'
#
loop_
_entity.id
_entity.type
_entity.pdbx_description
1 polymer ?
#
loop_
_entity_poly.entity_id
_entity_poly.type
_entity_poly.pdbx_seq_one_letter_code
_entity_poly.pdbx_strand_id
1 'polypeptide(L)'
;MKVLIVFDDVTCFTQLESLIGSLDWLTPVSRIIITTRNKQVLRNWEVRKIYEIEALEYHHALDLFSRHAFKRNHLDVGYEKLSSNVMKCAQGVLKISYDGLDDKEKNIFLDVACFFQGQDVNLVMNFLNASGFYPEIGISFLVDKSLIVISNNNKITMHDLKQEFGQEIIQEESINPENRSRLWHHKDTYEVLTYNT
;
A
#
# COMPACT_ATOMS: atom_id res chain seq x y z
N MET A 1 -15.25 36.04 -5.03
CA MET A 1 -13.86 35.83 -4.59
C MET A 1 -13.40 34.49 -5.15
N LYS A 2 -12.23 34.43 -5.79
CA LYS A 2 -11.67 33.18 -6.33
C LYS A 2 -10.70 32.60 -5.30
N VAL A 3 -10.89 31.34 -4.92
CA VAL A 3 -10.04 30.66 -3.92
C VAL A 3 -9.53 29.34 -4.49
N LEU A 4 -8.29 28.99 -4.15
CA LEU A 4 -7.71 27.66 -4.34
C LEU A 4 -7.49 27.04 -2.95
N ILE A 5 -8.07 25.87 -2.71
CA ILE A 5 -7.93 25.13 -1.46
C ILE A 5 -7.29 23.77 -1.75
N VAL A 6 -6.32 23.37 -0.93
CA VAL A 6 -5.66 22.08 -1.03
C VAL A 6 -5.84 21.35 0.30
N PHE A 7 -6.52 20.21 0.27
CA PHE A 7 -6.60 19.27 1.37
C PHE A 7 -5.59 18.16 1.12
N ASP A 8 -4.55 18.11 1.94
CA ASP A 8 -3.48 17.14 1.82
C ASP A 8 -3.69 15.93 2.74
N ASP A 9 -3.39 14.73 2.24
CA ASP A 9 -3.43 13.43 2.94
C ASP A 9 -4.75 13.14 3.68
N VAL A 10 -5.89 13.37 3.01
CA VAL A 10 -7.21 13.09 3.58
C VAL A 10 -7.41 11.57 3.71
N THR A 11 -7.65 11.11 4.93
CA THR A 11 -7.79 9.68 5.24
C THR A 11 -9.24 9.21 5.34
N CYS A 12 -10.16 10.13 5.66
CA CYS A 12 -11.59 9.85 5.75
C CYS A 12 -12.46 11.04 5.32
N PHE A 13 -13.71 10.76 4.92
CA PHE A 13 -14.64 11.77 4.43
C PHE A 13 -15.04 12.81 5.50
N THR A 14 -15.13 12.40 6.77
CA THR A 14 -15.55 13.29 7.86
C THR A 14 -14.57 14.44 8.12
N GLN A 15 -13.27 14.27 7.79
CA GLN A 15 -12.30 15.37 7.80
C GLN A 15 -12.74 16.50 6.89
N LEU A 16 -13.19 16.19 5.67
CA LEU A 16 -13.62 17.19 4.71
C LEU A 16 -14.92 17.87 5.12
N GLU A 17 -15.89 17.11 5.66
CA GLU A 17 -17.15 17.67 6.19
C GLU A 17 -16.88 18.67 7.32
N SER A 18 -16.01 18.32 8.26
CA SER A 18 -15.66 19.19 9.39
C SER A 18 -14.96 20.49 8.97
N LEU A 19 -14.22 20.47 7.86
CA LEU A 19 -13.43 21.61 7.38
C LEU A 19 -14.24 22.55 6.49
N ILE A 20 -15.09 22.00 5.62
CA ILE A 20 -15.80 22.77 4.60
C ILE A 20 -17.20 23.18 5.09
N GLY A 21 -17.85 22.36 5.92
CA GLY A 21 -19.22 22.57 6.40
C GLY A 21 -20.26 22.50 5.28
N SER A 22 -20.28 23.54 4.44
CA SER A 22 -21.04 23.59 3.18
C SER A 22 -20.18 24.19 2.06
N LEU A 23 -20.36 23.69 0.83
CA LEU A 23 -19.73 24.21 -0.38
C LEU A 23 -20.36 25.53 -0.87
N ASP A 24 -21.44 26.02 -0.25
CA ASP A 24 -22.26 27.14 -0.74
C ASP A 24 -21.52 28.48 -0.86
N TRP A 25 -20.42 28.66 -0.12
CA TRP A 25 -19.59 29.87 -0.18
C TRP A 25 -18.59 29.85 -1.35
N LEU A 26 -18.43 28.72 -2.03
CA LEU A 26 -17.50 28.58 -3.15
C LEU A 26 -18.16 28.99 -4.45
N THR A 27 -17.55 29.98 -5.11
CA THR A 27 -17.94 30.34 -6.47
C THR A 27 -17.54 29.25 -7.48
N PRO A 28 -18.24 29.08 -8.61
CA PRO A 28 -17.91 28.08 -9.64
C PRO A 28 -16.50 28.18 -10.24
N VAL A 29 -15.82 29.31 -10.04
CA VAL A 29 -14.43 29.56 -10.49
C VAL A 29 -13.37 29.17 -9.45
N SER A 30 -13.78 28.85 -8.22
CA SER A 30 -12.91 28.33 -7.17
C SER A 30 -12.51 26.88 -7.47
N ARG A 31 -11.37 26.44 -6.92
CA ARG A 31 -10.85 25.08 -7.11
C ARG A 31 -10.50 24.47 -5.76
N ILE A 32 -10.90 23.23 -5.55
CA ILE A 32 -10.46 22.40 -4.44
C ILE A 32 -9.64 21.25 -5.01
N ILE A 33 -8.48 20.99 -4.41
CA ILE A 33 -7.64 19.82 -4.68
C ILE A 33 -7.63 18.98 -3.41
N ILE A 34 -7.94 17.69 -3.55
CA ILE A 34 -7.88 16.72 -2.45
C ILE A 34 -6.83 15.68 -2.85
N THR A 35 -5.82 15.49 -2.01
CA THR A 35 -4.90 14.36 -2.14
C THR A 35 -5.29 13.30 -1.12
N THR A 36 -5.32 12.05 -1.56
CA THR A 36 -5.66 10.91 -0.71
C THR A 36 -5.05 9.64 -1.29
N ARG A 37 -4.71 8.71 -0.39
CA ARG A 37 -4.33 7.34 -0.75
C ARG A 37 -5.53 6.39 -0.77
N ASN A 38 -6.71 6.88 -0.35
CA ASN A 38 -7.94 6.10 -0.22
C ASN A 38 -9.00 6.57 -1.23
N LYS A 39 -9.22 5.78 -2.29
CA LYS A 39 -10.19 6.11 -3.35
C LYS A 39 -11.62 6.30 -2.82
N GLN A 40 -11.98 5.71 -1.68
CA GLN A 40 -13.31 5.86 -1.06
C GLN A 40 -13.59 7.29 -0.59
N VAL A 41 -12.56 8.04 -0.17
CA VAL A 41 -12.70 9.45 0.23
C VAL A 41 -13.29 10.29 -0.91
N LEU A 42 -13.00 9.92 -2.16
CA LEU A 42 -13.44 10.64 -3.35
C LEU A 42 -14.83 10.22 -3.84
N ARG A 43 -15.35 9.05 -3.44
CA ARG A 43 -16.65 8.53 -3.92
C ARG A 43 -17.85 9.28 -3.33
N ASN A 44 -17.71 9.80 -2.11
CA ASN A 44 -18.78 10.46 -1.38
C ASN A 44 -18.94 11.95 -1.73
N TRP A 45 -18.07 12.48 -2.60
CA TRP A 45 -18.09 13.87 -3.03
C TRP A 45 -18.46 13.93 -4.52
N GLU A 46 -19.15 14.98 -4.96
CA GLU A 46 -19.35 15.29 -6.40
C GLU A 46 -18.01 15.72 -7.05
N VAL A 47 -17.01 14.84 -7.04
CA VAL A 47 -15.69 15.11 -7.60
C VAL A 47 -15.82 15.19 -9.12
N ARG A 48 -15.48 16.36 -9.68
CA ARG A 48 -15.50 16.57 -11.13
C ARG A 48 -14.44 15.78 -11.90
N LYS A 49 -13.25 15.57 -11.30
CA LYS A 49 -12.11 14.90 -11.92
C LYS A 49 -11.26 14.19 -10.86
N ILE A 50 -10.94 12.92 -11.10
CA ILE A 50 -9.99 12.13 -10.31
C ILE A 50 -8.74 11.95 -11.16
N TYR A 51 -7.57 12.20 -10.56
CA TYR A 51 -6.27 11.96 -11.19
C TYR A 51 -5.51 10.92 -10.36
N GLU A 52 -5.27 9.75 -10.93
CA GLU A 52 -4.45 8.71 -10.32
C GLU A 52 -2.98 9.01 -10.61
N ILE A 53 -2.17 9.14 -9.55
CA ILE A 53 -0.74 9.43 -9.68
C ILE A 53 -0.03 8.15 -10.12
N GLU A 54 0.60 8.21 -11.29
CA GLU A 54 1.44 7.13 -11.81
C GLU A 54 2.82 7.13 -11.13
N ALA A 55 3.43 5.94 -11.06
CA ALA A 55 4.78 5.79 -10.56
C ALA A 55 5.77 6.54 -11.44
N LEU A 56 6.72 7.23 -10.80
CA LEU A 56 7.77 7.94 -11.51
C LEU A 56 8.72 6.92 -12.19
N GLU A 57 9.16 7.20 -13.41
CA GLU A 57 10.12 6.33 -14.09
C GLU A 57 11.40 6.16 -13.25
N TYR A 58 11.98 4.94 -13.29
CA TYR A 58 13.09 4.54 -12.43
C TYR A 58 14.25 5.56 -12.40
N HIS A 59 14.66 6.06 -13.57
CA HIS A 59 15.77 7.01 -13.66
C HIS A 59 15.44 8.37 -13.03
N HIS A 60 14.21 8.87 -13.22
CA HIS A 60 13.74 10.09 -12.57
C HIS A 60 13.57 9.92 -11.05
N ALA A 61 13.10 8.75 -10.60
CA ALA A 61 13.00 8.42 -9.18
C ALA A 61 14.37 8.38 -8.51
N LEU A 62 15.37 7.80 -9.20
CA LEU A 62 16.75 7.75 -8.73
C LEU A 62 17.35 9.16 -8.60
N ASP A 63 17.17 10.01 -9.61
CA ASP A 63 17.63 11.40 -9.58
C ASP A 63 16.96 12.20 -8.46
N LEU A 64 15.63 12.06 -8.32
CA LEU A 64 14.87 12.74 -7.29
C LEU A 64 15.35 12.32 -5.90
N PHE A 65 15.51 11.02 -5.66
CA PHE A 65 16.01 10.50 -4.39
C PHE A 65 17.42 11.00 -4.11
N SER A 66 18.31 10.97 -5.09
CA SER A 66 19.70 11.45 -4.97
C SER A 66 19.76 12.92 -4.54
N ARG A 67 18.92 13.76 -5.15
CA ARG A 67 18.82 15.18 -4.81
C ARG A 67 18.29 15.40 -3.41
N HIS A 68 17.31 14.62 -2.96
CA HIS A 68 16.66 14.86 -1.68
C HIS A 68 17.41 14.24 -0.50
N ALA A 69 17.83 12.97 -0.63
CA ALA A 69 18.50 12.21 0.43
C ALA A 69 20.00 12.55 0.55
N PHE A 70 20.69 12.87 -0.56
CA PHE A 70 22.15 13.12 -0.57
C PHE A 70 22.54 14.53 -0.97
N LYS A 71 21.58 15.37 -1.37
CA LYS A 71 21.83 16.73 -1.88
C LYS A 71 22.78 16.73 -3.10
N ARG A 72 22.71 15.69 -3.94
CA ARG A 72 23.54 15.54 -5.15
C ARG A 72 22.69 15.36 -6.40
N ASN A 73 23.21 15.82 -7.55
CA ASN A 73 22.52 15.74 -8.84
C ASN A 73 22.77 14.42 -9.60
N HIS A 74 23.73 13.61 -9.14
CA HIS A 74 24.09 12.31 -9.67
C HIS A 74 24.76 11.50 -8.56
N LEU A 75 24.76 10.18 -8.70
CA LEU A 75 25.34 9.26 -7.72
C LEU A 75 26.74 8.85 -8.15
N ASP A 76 27.72 9.09 -7.27
CA ASP A 76 29.01 8.42 -7.33
C ASP A 76 28.93 7.13 -6.51
N VAL A 77 29.39 6.04 -7.11
CA VAL A 77 29.32 4.62 -6.74
C VAL A 77 29.09 4.30 -5.25
N GLY A 78 28.02 3.53 -4.98
CA GLY A 78 27.68 2.99 -3.65
C GLY A 78 26.20 2.58 -3.53
N TYR A 79 25.71 1.74 -4.45
CA TYR A 79 24.28 1.40 -4.59
C TYR A 79 23.66 0.72 -3.36
N GLU A 80 24.43 0.00 -2.56
CA GLU A 80 23.91 -0.79 -1.42
C GLU A 80 23.37 0.11 -0.30
N LYS A 81 24.16 1.10 0.12
CA LYS A 81 23.76 2.06 1.17
C LYS A 81 22.58 2.91 0.71
N LEU A 82 22.55 3.25 -0.58
CA LEU A 82 21.47 3.98 -1.20
C LEU A 82 20.17 3.18 -1.17
N SER A 83 20.21 1.95 -1.69
CA SER A 83 19.06 1.05 -1.77
C SER A 83 18.51 0.78 -0.37
N SER A 84 19.39 0.50 0.61
CA SER A 84 18.97 0.30 2.00
C SER A 84 18.22 1.51 2.58
N ASN A 85 18.66 2.74 2.27
CA ASN A 85 17.98 3.94 2.76
C ASN A 85 16.65 4.19 2.05
N VAL A 86 16.57 3.98 0.72
CA VAL A 86 15.30 4.04 -0.03
C VAL A 86 14.30 3.06 0.56
N MET A 87 14.73 1.81 0.77
CA MET A 87 13.91 0.75 1.33
C MET A 87 13.36 1.13 2.70
N LYS A 88 14.23 1.58 3.62
CA LYS A 88 13.80 2.01 4.96
C LYS A 88 12.80 3.16 4.92
N CYS A 89 13.02 4.16 4.06
CA CYS A 89 12.07 5.26 3.89
C CYS A 89 10.72 4.77 3.36
N ALA A 90 10.72 3.92 2.34
CA ALA A 90 9.51 3.34 1.75
C ALA A 90 8.74 2.48 2.77
N GLN A 91 9.45 1.62 3.50
CA GLN A 91 8.89 0.78 4.56
C GLN A 91 8.26 1.60 5.67
N GLY A 92 8.87 2.71 6.09
CA GLY A 92 8.27 3.61 7.08
C GLY A 92 6.92 4.18 6.65
N VAL A 93 6.79 4.58 5.38
CA VAL A 93 5.53 5.08 4.82
C VAL A 93 4.48 3.97 4.67
N LEU A 94 4.92 2.77 4.26
CA LEU A 94 4.06 1.59 4.15
C LEU A 94 3.56 1.14 5.52
N LYS A 95 4.41 1.18 6.56
CA LYS A 95 4.07 0.84 7.93
C LYS A 95 2.93 1.69 8.47
N ILE A 96 2.93 3.00 8.23
CA ILE A 96 1.80 3.88 8.60
C ILE A 96 0.50 3.42 7.95
N SER A 97 0.55 3.00 6.68
CA SER A 97 -0.62 2.54 5.93
C SER A 97 -1.12 1.19 6.44
N TYR A 98 -0.20 0.29 6.77
CA TYR A 98 -0.45 -1.04 7.31
C TYR A 98 -0.98 -1.00 8.75
N ASP A 99 -0.42 -0.14 9.61
CA ASP A 99 -0.84 0.00 11.00
C ASP A 99 -2.30 0.46 11.11
N GLY A 100 -2.77 1.24 10.12
CA GLY A 100 -4.16 1.69 9.98
C GLY A 100 -5.12 0.68 9.34
N LEU A 101 -4.73 -0.57 9.16
CA LEU A 101 -5.60 -1.70 8.79
C LEU A 101 -6.12 -2.40 10.04
N ASP A 102 -7.31 -3.00 9.95
CA ASP A 102 -7.80 -3.92 10.98
C ASP A 102 -7.09 -5.28 10.91
N ASP A 103 -7.30 -6.13 11.93
CA ASP A 103 -6.59 -7.41 12.03
C ASP A 103 -6.91 -8.37 10.87
N LYS A 104 -8.13 -8.31 10.30
CA LYS A 104 -8.51 -9.17 9.18
C LYS A 104 -7.85 -8.69 7.89
N GLU A 105 -7.86 -7.39 7.66
CA GLU A 105 -7.21 -6.74 6.51
C GLU A 105 -5.68 -6.95 6.54
N LYS A 106 -5.06 -6.86 7.73
CA LYS A 106 -3.64 -7.20 7.92
C LYS A 106 -3.34 -8.63 7.52
N ASN A 107 -4.18 -9.58 7.96
CA ASN A 107 -4.01 -10.98 7.59
C ASN A 107 -4.14 -11.20 6.07
N ILE A 108 -5.15 -10.59 5.42
CA ILE A 108 -5.30 -10.68 3.95
C ILE A 108 -4.09 -10.07 3.24
N PHE A 109 -3.60 -8.91 3.69
CA PHE A 109 -2.41 -8.28 3.12
C PHE A 109 -1.18 -9.20 3.21
N LEU A 110 -0.93 -9.81 4.37
CA LEU A 110 0.19 -10.72 4.60
C LEU A 110 0.06 -12.02 3.78
N ASP A 111 -1.16 -12.56 3.65
CA ASP A 111 -1.42 -13.75 2.81
C ASP A 111 -1.15 -13.46 1.33
N VAL A 112 -1.52 -12.28 0.85
CA VAL A 112 -1.22 -11.86 -0.53
C VAL A 112 0.28 -11.70 -0.74
N ALA A 113 0.97 -11.06 0.20
CA ALA A 113 2.42 -10.88 0.13
C ALA A 113 3.19 -12.21 0.12
N CYS A 114 2.74 -13.18 0.93
CA CYS A 114 3.39 -14.47 1.10
C CYS A 114 3.07 -15.48 -0.01
N PHE A 115 1.79 -15.56 -0.43
CA PHE A 115 1.29 -16.71 -1.18
C PHE A 115 0.58 -16.36 -2.48
N PHE A 116 -0.14 -15.23 -2.52
CA PHE A 116 -1.10 -14.98 -3.60
C PHE A 116 -0.66 -13.98 -4.66
N GLN A 117 0.56 -13.45 -4.61
CA GLN A 117 1.11 -12.60 -5.67
C GLN A 117 0.94 -13.24 -7.05
N GLY A 118 0.20 -12.58 -7.94
CA GLY A 118 -0.02 -13.02 -9.32
C GLY A 118 -1.07 -14.13 -9.51
N GLN A 119 -1.82 -14.49 -8.45
CA GLN A 119 -2.89 -15.49 -8.51
C GLN A 119 -4.22 -14.90 -9.01
N ASP A 120 -5.07 -15.75 -9.57
CA ASP A 120 -6.44 -15.36 -9.97
C ASP A 120 -7.25 -14.96 -8.72
N VAL A 121 -7.92 -13.81 -8.79
CA VAL A 121 -8.69 -13.26 -7.66
C VAL A 121 -9.74 -14.25 -7.16
N ASN A 122 -10.41 -15.02 -8.01
CA ASN A 122 -11.45 -15.94 -7.57
C ASN A 122 -10.87 -17.10 -6.74
N LEU A 123 -9.67 -17.56 -7.07
CA LEU A 123 -8.98 -18.59 -6.28
C LEU A 123 -8.63 -18.07 -4.88
N VAL A 124 -8.14 -16.82 -4.81
CA VAL A 124 -7.80 -16.16 -3.56
C VAL A 124 -9.04 -15.95 -2.70
N MET A 125 -10.14 -15.47 -3.30
CA MET A 125 -11.43 -15.31 -2.64
C MET A 125 -11.94 -16.63 -2.05
N ASN A 126 -11.89 -17.72 -2.81
CA ASN A 126 -12.32 -19.04 -2.34
C ASN A 126 -11.47 -19.54 -1.17
N PHE A 127 -10.15 -19.37 -1.25
CA PHE A 127 -9.23 -19.76 -0.18
C PHE A 127 -9.51 -18.98 1.11
N LEU A 128 -9.58 -17.65 1.02
CA LEU A 128 -9.82 -16.80 2.18
C LEU A 128 -11.20 -17.03 2.81
N ASN A 129 -12.24 -17.27 1.99
CA ASN A 129 -13.56 -17.67 2.46
C ASN A 129 -13.51 -18.98 3.24
N ALA A 130 -12.78 -19.99 2.74
CA ALA A 130 -12.60 -21.26 3.44
C ALA A 130 -11.86 -21.10 4.77
N SER A 131 -10.97 -20.10 4.88
CA SER A 131 -10.28 -19.73 6.13
C SER A 131 -11.12 -18.86 7.08
N GLY A 132 -12.39 -18.58 6.77
CA GLY A 132 -13.31 -17.83 7.63
C GLY A 132 -13.18 -16.30 7.55
N PHE A 133 -12.52 -15.78 6.51
CA PHE A 133 -12.50 -14.35 6.22
C PHE A 133 -13.72 -13.92 5.42
N TYR A 134 -13.94 -12.60 5.32
CA TYR A 134 -14.88 -11.96 4.38
C TYR A 134 -14.07 -11.25 3.30
N PRO A 135 -13.48 -12.00 2.34
CA PRO A 135 -12.45 -11.49 1.44
C PRO A 135 -12.98 -10.43 0.47
N GLU A 136 -14.28 -10.40 0.18
CA GLU A 136 -14.90 -9.39 -0.68
C GLU A 136 -14.63 -7.99 -0.14
N ILE A 137 -14.87 -7.82 1.17
CA ILE A 137 -14.71 -6.54 1.86
C ILE A 137 -13.22 -6.22 2.03
N GLY A 138 -12.44 -7.19 2.54
CA GLY A 138 -11.02 -6.98 2.80
C GLY A 138 -10.21 -6.67 1.56
N ILE A 139 -10.41 -7.40 0.46
CA ILE A 139 -9.72 -7.15 -0.81
C ILE A 139 -10.15 -5.80 -1.40
N SER A 140 -11.45 -5.47 -1.38
CA SER A 140 -11.91 -4.15 -1.84
C SER A 140 -11.22 -3.03 -1.08
N PHE A 141 -11.11 -3.14 0.25
CA PHE A 141 -10.50 -2.12 1.08
C PHE A 141 -8.99 -1.96 0.84
N LEU A 142 -8.27 -3.07 0.67
CA LEU A 142 -6.86 -3.05 0.32
C LEU A 142 -6.62 -2.45 -1.08
N VAL A 143 -7.52 -2.68 -2.04
CA VAL A 143 -7.50 -2.01 -3.36
C VAL A 143 -7.75 -0.51 -3.21
N ASP A 144 -8.73 -0.12 -2.39
CA ASP A 144 -9.08 1.28 -2.18
C ASP A 144 -7.96 2.09 -1.53
N LYS A 145 -7.24 1.47 -0.59
CA LYS A 145 -6.00 2.00 0.02
C LYS A 145 -4.77 1.89 -0.88
N SER A 146 -4.94 1.39 -2.10
CA SER A 146 -3.86 1.16 -3.06
C SER A 146 -2.74 0.27 -2.52
N LEU A 147 -3.03 -0.65 -1.60
CA LEU A 147 -2.05 -1.60 -1.04
C LEU A 147 -1.90 -2.84 -1.93
N ILE A 148 -2.96 -3.21 -2.64
CA ILE A 148 -2.98 -4.24 -3.69
C ILE A 148 -3.67 -3.70 -4.94
N VAL A 149 -3.48 -4.38 -6.07
CA VAL A 149 -4.07 -4.06 -7.36
C VAL A 149 -4.63 -5.34 -7.97
N ILE A 150 -5.87 -5.27 -8.47
CA ILE A 150 -6.42 -6.30 -9.35
C ILE A 150 -6.13 -5.87 -10.77
N SER A 151 -5.29 -6.63 -11.45
CA SER A 151 -4.89 -6.36 -12.83
C SER A 151 -5.97 -6.80 -13.83
N ASN A 152 -5.85 -6.34 -15.08
CA ASN A 152 -6.86 -6.58 -16.13
C ASN A 152 -7.07 -8.06 -16.47
N ASN A 153 -6.12 -8.94 -16.14
CA ASN A 153 -6.25 -10.39 -16.31
C ASN A 153 -6.81 -11.09 -15.07
N ASN A 154 -7.51 -10.35 -14.21
CA ASN A 154 -8.11 -10.83 -12.97
C ASN A 154 -7.10 -11.39 -11.95
N LYS A 155 -5.84 -10.93 -11.99
CA LYS A 155 -4.83 -11.34 -11.01
C LYS A 155 -4.67 -10.31 -9.90
N ILE A 156 -4.62 -10.80 -8.66
CA ILE A 156 -4.21 -9.99 -7.52
C ILE A 156 -2.70 -9.76 -7.61
N THR A 157 -2.29 -8.51 -7.46
CA THR A 157 -0.91 -8.09 -7.55
C THR A 157 -0.61 -7.08 -6.45
N MET A 158 0.60 -7.15 -5.96
CA MET A 158 1.18 -6.27 -4.97
C MET A 158 2.51 -5.77 -5.55
N HIS A 159 2.81 -4.49 -5.35
CA HIS A 159 4.10 -3.94 -5.78
C HIS A 159 5.22 -4.57 -4.94
N ASP A 160 6.38 -4.84 -5.55
CA ASP A 160 7.49 -5.56 -4.90
C ASP A 160 7.85 -4.99 -3.52
N LEU A 161 7.98 -3.67 -3.39
CA LEU A 161 8.20 -3.00 -2.10
C LEU A 161 7.15 -3.33 -1.01
N LYS A 162 5.89 -3.49 -1.39
CA LYS A 162 4.80 -3.84 -0.46
C LYS A 162 4.85 -5.33 -0.11
N GLN A 163 5.21 -6.17 -1.09
CA GLN A 163 5.39 -7.60 -0.89
C GLN A 163 6.57 -7.87 0.06
N GLU A 164 7.73 -7.27 -0.21
CA GLU A 164 8.92 -7.35 0.64
C GLU A 164 8.62 -6.84 2.04
N PHE A 165 7.93 -5.70 2.17
CA PHE A 165 7.49 -5.18 3.47
C PHE A 165 6.60 -6.19 4.23
N GLY A 166 5.61 -6.79 3.56
CA GLY A 166 4.76 -7.81 4.18
C GLY A 166 5.54 -9.06 4.60
N GLN A 167 6.51 -9.48 3.80
CA GLN A 167 7.38 -10.62 4.11
C GLN A 167 8.36 -10.34 5.25
N GLU A 168 8.85 -9.10 5.36
CA GLU A 168 9.71 -8.65 6.46
C GLU A 168 8.96 -8.62 7.79
N ILE A 169 7.68 -8.19 7.82
CA ILE A 169 6.84 -8.30 9.02
C ILE A 169 6.84 -9.73 9.56
N ILE A 170 6.69 -10.73 8.67
CA ILE A 170 6.70 -12.14 9.05
C ILE A 170 8.08 -12.58 9.57
N GLN A 171 9.17 -12.05 9.00
CA GLN A 171 10.53 -12.32 9.48
C GLN A 171 10.80 -11.69 10.85
N GLU A 172 10.20 -10.54 11.15
CA GLU A 172 10.34 -9.85 12.44
C GLU A 172 9.58 -10.55 13.58
N GLU A 173 8.56 -11.38 13.30
CA GLU A 173 7.81 -12.11 14.32
C GLU A 173 8.71 -13.06 15.13
N SER A 174 9.65 -13.72 14.45
CA SER A 174 10.62 -14.59 15.11
C SER A 174 11.84 -14.88 14.23
N ILE A 175 13.00 -14.97 14.89
CA ILE A 175 14.22 -15.50 14.28
C ILE A 175 14.00 -16.95 13.82
N ASN A 176 13.23 -17.70 14.60
CA ASN A 176 12.94 -19.11 14.39
C ASN A 176 11.73 -19.27 13.44
N PRO A 177 11.89 -19.89 12.26
CA PRO A 177 10.81 -20.01 11.29
C PRO A 177 9.55 -20.70 11.83
N GLU A 178 9.68 -21.69 12.72
CA GLU A 178 8.55 -22.43 13.29
C GLU A 178 7.62 -21.59 14.17
N ASN A 179 8.10 -20.45 14.65
CA ASN A 179 7.34 -19.52 15.49
C ASN A 179 6.72 -18.37 14.68
N ARG A 180 6.92 -18.33 13.36
CA ARG A 180 6.31 -17.34 12.48
C ARG A 180 4.90 -17.78 12.09
N SER A 181 4.01 -16.82 11.91
CA SER A 181 2.63 -17.04 11.49
C SER A 181 2.53 -17.57 10.06
N ARG A 182 3.54 -17.32 9.21
CA ARG A 182 3.59 -17.73 7.80
C ARG A 182 4.99 -18.19 7.41
N LEU A 183 5.05 -19.18 6.53
CA LEU A 183 6.27 -19.67 5.90
C LEU A 183 6.11 -19.57 4.39
N TRP A 184 6.79 -18.60 3.79
CA TRP A 184 6.73 -18.36 2.34
C TRP A 184 8.04 -18.73 1.63
N HIS A 185 9.15 -18.79 2.38
CA HIS A 185 10.45 -19.16 1.84
C HIS A 185 10.61 -20.69 1.83
N HIS A 186 10.98 -21.25 0.68
CA HIS A 186 11.01 -22.71 0.48
C HIS A 186 11.94 -23.44 1.46
N LYS A 187 13.08 -22.83 1.81
CA LYS A 187 14.08 -23.40 2.72
C LYS A 187 13.51 -23.52 4.13
N ASP A 188 12.95 -22.42 4.63
CA ASP A 188 12.33 -22.33 5.95
C ASP A 188 11.16 -23.32 6.07
N THR A 189 10.36 -23.43 5.01
CA THR A 189 9.25 -24.39 4.91
C THR A 189 9.75 -25.83 5.00
N TYR A 190 10.80 -26.17 4.26
CA TYR A 190 11.40 -27.51 4.28
C TYR A 190 11.98 -27.84 5.66
N GLU A 191 12.71 -26.92 6.28
CA GLU A 191 13.30 -27.10 7.61
C GLU A 191 12.23 -27.36 8.67
N VAL A 192 11.18 -26.54 8.71
CA VAL A 192 10.07 -26.71 9.67
C VAL A 192 9.34 -28.04 9.44
N LEU A 193 9.05 -28.40 8.19
CA LEU A 193 8.35 -29.65 7.88
C LEU A 193 9.19 -30.92 8.12
N THR A 194 10.52 -30.82 8.09
CA THR A 194 11.41 -31.98 8.23
C THR A 194 11.81 -32.25 9.68
N TYR A 195 11.94 -31.21 10.51
CA TYR A 195 12.53 -31.32 11.85
C TYR A 195 11.56 -31.08 13.01
N ASN A 196 10.30 -30.67 12.74
CA ASN A 196 9.26 -30.47 13.77
C ASN A 196 8.12 -31.50 13.75
N THR A 197 8.31 -32.65 13.10
CA THR A 197 7.47 -33.85 13.26
C THR A 197 8.04 -34.79 14.30
#